data_AF-A0A6G1RVX3-F1
#
_entry.id   AF-A0A6G1RVX3-F1
#
_cell.length_a   1.000
_cell.length_b   1.000
_cell.length_c   1.000
_cell.angle_alpha   90.00
_cell.angle_beta   90.00
_cell.angle_gamma   90.00
#
_symmetry.space_group_name_H-M   'P 1'
#
loop_
_entity.id
_entity.type
_entity.pdbx_description
1 polymer ?
#
loop_
_entity_poly.entity_id
_entity_poly.type
_entity_poly.pdbx_seq_one_letter_code
_entity_poly.pdbx_strand_id
1 'polypeptide(L)'
;DPRLLSLGEDRQLVEYDLISSSKGHLVVLHRNRIEQDAVPLCLAWYPQFSTESFILTANNCYKMKLYNTTTKMCRKTLLGPTYGSPLEKIQILPTTNTMDPQKHYLAYVTKDKVGLQILPVDGNPHKSAAFICHPDGVSDLASSYDGRYIFTAGRNDCTVMKWEVNLNALDAAASLGGEDLIPFYNLLDGGREGEFFRELEDYFYYAQLRRD
;
A
#
# COMPACT_ATOMS: atom_id res chain seq x y z
N ASP A 1 13.94 14.29 15.13
CA ASP A 1 14.03 15.41 14.17
C ASP A 1 13.13 15.20 12.97
N PRO A 2 12.55 16.26 12.40
CA PRO A 2 11.76 16.16 11.18
C PRO A 2 12.63 15.65 10.02
N ARG A 3 12.05 14.83 9.16
CA ARG A 3 12.72 14.27 7.98
C ARG A 3 11.90 14.59 6.73
N LEU A 4 12.59 15.02 5.68
CA LEU A 4 11.98 15.29 4.38
C LEU A 4 12.52 14.30 3.36
N LEU A 5 11.60 13.69 2.64
CA LEU A 5 11.87 12.73 1.58
C LEU A 5 11.14 13.15 0.31
N SER A 6 11.75 12.88 -0.84
CA SER A 6 11.07 12.90 -2.13
C SER A 6 11.29 11.57 -2.85
N LEU A 7 10.32 11.20 -3.66
CA LEU A 7 10.35 10.02 -4.51
C LEU A 7 10.11 10.46 -5.94
N GLY A 8 11.03 10.10 -6.83
CA GLY A 8 10.93 10.41 -8.26
C GLY A 8 10.58 9.18 -9.10
N GLU A 9 10.00 9.44 -10.28
CA GLU A 9 9.80 8.44 -11.33
C GLU A 9 11.13 7.84 -11.83
N ASP A 10 12.23 8.55 -11.60
CA ASP A 10 13.62 8.11 -11.80
C ASP A 10 14.07 7.01 -10.80
N ARG A 11 13.15 6.56 -9.94
CA ARG A 11 13.34 5.48 -8.95
C ARG A 11 14.24 5.90 -7.78
N GLN A 12 14.52 7.19 -7.63
CA GLN A 12 15.33 7.73 -6.55
C GLN A 12 14.45 8.15 -5.37
N LEU A 13 14.79 7.62 -4.20
CA LEU A 13 14.37 8.14 -2.91
C LEU A 13 15.47 9.07 -2.39
N VAL A 14 15.14 10.35 -2.29
CA VAL A 14 16.08 11.40 -1.86
C VAL A 14 15.71 11.87 -0.47
N GLU A 15 16.69 11.88 0.43
CA GLU A 15 16.57 12.44 1.77
C GLU A 15 17.35 13.75 1.85
N TYR A 16 16.77 14.74 2.50
CA TYR A 16 17.33 16.09 2.57
C TYR A 16 17.81 16.42 3.98
N ASP A 17 18.93 17.13 4.05
CA ASP A 17 19.47 17.65 5.32
C ASP A 17 18.80 18.99 5.63
N LEU A 18 17.81 18.96 6.51
CA LEU A 18 17.05 20.15 6.87
C LEU A 18 17.84 21.14 7.74
N ILE A 19 18.92 20.70 8.39
CA ILE A 19 19.73 21.55 9.27
C ILE A 19 20.67 22.41 8.43
N SER A 20 21.27 21.83 7.39
CA SER A 20 22.14 22.57 6.46
C SER A 20 21.40 23.23 5.30
N SER A 21 20.11 22.95 5.13
CA SER A 21 19.27 23.59 4.11
C SER A 21 18.86 25.01 4.49
N SER A 22 18.58 25.82 3.46
CA SER A 22 18.06 27.19 3.62
C SER A 22 16.93 27.46 2.63
N LYS A 23 16.28 28.62 2.77
CA LYS A 23 15.17 28.99 1.88
C LYS A 23 15.66 29.04 0.43
N GLY A 24 15.06 28.21 -0.44
CA GLY A 24 15.42 28.11 -1.85
C GLY A 24 16.58 27.14 -2.14
N HIS A 25 17.19 26.54 -1.11
CA HIS A 25 18.27 25.57 -1.28
C HIS A 25 18.09 24.37 -0.32
N LEU A 26 17.65 23.24 -0.88
CA LEU A 26 17.54 21.97 -0.17
C LEU A 26 18.78 21.12 -0.42
N VAL A 27 19.58 20.91 0.62
CA VAL A 27 20.78 20.08 0.58
C VAL A 27 20.36 18.61 0.57
N VAL A 28 20.88 17.85 -0.38
CA VAL A 28 20.65 16.41 -0.46
C VAL A 28 21.58 15.70 0.52
N LEU A 29 20.99 14.96 1.46
CA LEU A 29 21.72 14.12 2.40
C LEU A 29 22.06 12.77 1.77
N HIS A 30 21.05 12.08 1.24
CA HIS A 30 21.20 10.75 0.64
C HIS A 30 20.36 10.60 -0.62
N ARG A 31 20.84 9.80 -1.57
CA ARG A 31 20.10 9.33 -2.76
C ARG A 31 20.17 7.82 -2.83
N ASN A 32 19.02 7.16 -2.86
CA ASN A 32 18.94 5.71 -2.89
C ASN A 32 18.01 5.29 -4.02
N ARG A 33 18.49 4.44 -4.92
CA ARG A 33 17.63 3.81 -5.92
C ARG A 33 16.83 2.70 -5.26
N ILE A 34 15.50 2.85 -5.21
CA ILE A 34 14.64 1.90 -4.51
C ILE A 34 13.99 0.87 -5.44
N GLU A 35 13.87 1.17 -6.73
CA GLU A 35 13.28 0.28 -7.74
C GLU A 35 14.29 -0.13 -8.82
N GLN A 36 14.20 -1.39 -9.25
CA GLN A 36 14.99 -1.90 -10.37
C GLN A 36 14.36 -1.46 -11.69
N ASP A 37 13.11 -1.86 -11.92
CA ASP A 37 12.37 -1.64 -13.17
C ASP A 37 11.05 -0.87 -13.01
N ALA A 38 10.29 -1.14 -11.94
CA ALA A 38 9.00 -0.48 -11.73
C ALA A 38 9.18 1.02 -11.46
N VAL A 39 8.15 1.80 -11.80
CA VAL A 39 8.09 3.25 -11.52
C VAL A 39 7.32 3.44 -10.22
N PRO A 40 7.94 3.99 -9.17
CA PRO A 40 7.26 4.26 -7.92
C PRO A 40 6.32 5.45 -8.10
N LEU A 41 5.11 5.35 -7.58
CA LEU A 41 4.03 6.32 -7.81
C LEU A 41 3.75 7.18 -6.56
N CYS A 42 3.87 6.58 -5.39
CA CYS A 42 3.62 7.28 -4.13
C CYS A 42 4.41 6.69 -2.97
N LEU A 43 4.57 7.51 -1.93
CA LEU A 43 5.20 7.13 -0.66
C LEU A 43 4.34 7.58 0.52
N ALA A 44 4.45 6.85 1.64
CA ALA A 44 3.96 7.28 2.93
C ALA A 44 4.86 6.74 4.05
N TRP A 45 4.92 7.47 5.16
CA TRP A 45 5.47 6.91 6.40
C TRP A 45 4.60 5.76 6.87
N TYR A 46 5.21 4.64 7.22
CA TYR A 46 4.48 3.47 7.68
C TYR A 46 4.31 3.51 9.20
N PRO A 47 3.15 3.11 9.76
CA PRO A 47 2.98 3.01 11.20
C PRO A 47 4.01 2.09 11.84
N GLN A 48 4.34 2.35 13.10
CA GLN A 48 5.34 1.58 13.81
C GLN A 48 4.71 0.32 14.43
N PHE A 49 4.93 -0.83 13.78
CA PHE A 49 4.52 -2.16 14.27
C PHE A 49 5.65 -2.93 14.95
N SER A 50 6.89 -2.45 14.86
CA SER A 50 8.07 -3.09 15.45
C SER A 50 9.09 -2.04 15.91
N THR A 51 10.24 -2.50 16.40
CA THR A 51 11.37 -1.61 16.74
C THR A 51 11.95 -0.91 15.52
N GLU A 52 11.76 -1.47 14.32
CA GLU A 52 12.14 -0.84 13.06
C GLU A 52 11.04 0.09 12.56
N SER A 53 11.44 1.20 11.93
CA SER A 53 10.54 2.15 11.27
C SER A 53 10.63 1.98 9.75
N PHE A 54 9.50 2.08 9.04
CA PHE A 54 9.41 1.81 7.61
C PHE A 54 8.81 2.98 6.80
N ILE A 55 9.18 3.02 5.52
CA ILE A 55 8.50 3.80 4.48
C ILE A 55 7.78 2.80 3.60
N LEU A 56 6.52 3.09 3.32
CA LEU A 56 5.72 2.35 2.37
C LEU A 56 5.75 3.07 1.03
N THR A 57 5.96 2.30 -0.04
CA THR A 57 5.86 2.79 -1.42
C THR A 57 4.92 1.91 -2.21
N ALA A 58 4.27 2.48 -3.23
CA ALA A 58 3.54 1.72 -4.23
C ALA A 58 4.04 2.07 -5.63
N ASN A 59 3.95 1.14 -6.57
CA ASN A 59 4.49 1.29 -7.92
C ASN A 59 3.49 0.90 -9.02
N ASN A 60 3.85 1.20 -10.27
CA ASN A 60 3.05 0.94 -11.47
C ASN A 60 2.84 -0.55 -11.81
N CYS A 61 3.45 -1.48 -11.07
CA CYS A 61 3.29 -2.94 -11.23
C CYS A 61 2.43 -3.56 -10.11
N TYR A 62 1.55 -2.77 -9.49
CA TYR A 62 0.68 -3.19 -8.38
C TYR A 62 1.43 -3.70 -7.16
N LYS A 63 2.70 -3.32 -6.95
CA LYS A 63 3.44 -3.74 -5.75
C LYS A 63 3.46 -2.65 -4.70
N MET A 64 3.30 -3.08 -3.45
CA MET A 64 3.55 -2.30 -2.26
C MET A 64 4.84 -2.80 -1.61
N LYS A 65 5.73 -1.88 -1.25
CA LYS A 65 7.05 -2.22 -0.69
C LYS A 65 7.35 -1.47 0.58
N LEU A 66 7.92 -2.19 1.55
CA LEU A 66 8.38 -1.63 2.82
C LEU A 66 9.89 -1.48 2.82
N TYR A 67 10.36 -0.24 2.95
CA TYR A 67 11.78 0.09 3.07
C TYR A 67 12.09 0.51 4.50
N ASN A 68 13.14 -0.06 5.10
CA ASN A 68 13.60 0.38 6.41
C ASN A 68 14.05 1.85 6.31
N THR A 69 13.57 2.68 7.23
CA THR A 69 13.83 4.13 7.23
C THR A 69 15.29 4.50 7.48
N THR A 70 16.05 3.65 8.17
CA THR A 70 17.46 3.83 8.49
C THR A 70 18.33 3.23 7.39
N THR A 71 18.21 1.93 7.14
CA THR A 71 19.10 1.20 6.22
C THR A 71 18.71 1.35 4.75
N LYS A 72 17.50 1.87 4.45
CA LYS A 72 16.92 1.97 3.09
C LYS A 72 16.80 0.63 2.36
N MET A 73 16.94 -0.49 3.08
CA MET A 73 16.76 -1.82 2.53
C MET A 73 15.28 -2.17 2.42
N CYS A 74 14.89 -2.76 1.28
CA CYS A 74 13.56 -3.33 1.12
C CYS A 74 13.42 -4.57 2.00
N ARG A 75 12.43 -4.58 2.90
CA ARG A 75 12.11 -5.72 3.78
C ARG A 75 11.00 -6.60 3.22
N LYS A 76 10.00 -6.01 2.55
CA LYS A 76 8.86 -6.73 1.99
C LYS A 76 8.48 -6.14 0.64
N THR A 77 8.12 -7.02 -0.29
CA THR A 77 7.43 -6.69 -1.53
C THR A 77 6.16 -7.53 -1.59
N LEU A 78 5.01 -6.87 -1.68
CA LEU A 78 3.70 -7.51 -1.62
C LEU A 78 2.86 -7.03 -2.80
N LEU A 79 1.87 -7.85 -3.18
CA LEU A 79 0.83 -7.40 -4.09
C LEU A 79 -0.05 -6.38 -3.35
N GLY A 80 -0.21 -5.19 -3.92
CA GLY A 80 -1.17 -4.20 -3.46
C GLY A 80 -2.56 -4.44 -4.05
N PRO A 81 -3.54 -3.59 -3.71
CA PRO A 81 -4.88 -3.66 -4.28
C PRO A 81 -4.91 -3.62 -5.81
N THR A 82 -5.66 -4.51 -6.44
CA THR A 82 -5.72 -4.72 -7.91
C THR A 82 -7.05 -4.28 -8.53
N TYR A 83 -7.54 -3.09 -8.17
CA TYR A 83 -8.82 -2.55 -8.67
C TYR A 83 -8.71 -1.83 -10.04
N GLY A 84 -8.06 -2.48 -11.01
CA GLY A 84 -7.98 -2.07 -12.40
C GLY A 84 -6.87 -1.09 -12.77
N SER A 85 -6.33 -0.33 -11.81
CA SER A 85 -5.12 0.49 -12.01
C SER A 85 -4.27 0.53 -10.73
N PRO A 86 -2.95 0.78 -10.84
CA PRO A 86 -2.07 0.87 -9.67
C PRO A 86 -2.45 2.03 -8.74
N LEU A 87 -1.92 1.98 -7.52
CA LEU A 87 -2.13 3.02 -6.50
C LEU A 87 -1.32 4.26 -6.89
N GLU A 88 -1.99 5.39 -7.09
CA GLU A 88 -1.38 6.67 -7.47
C GLU A 88 -1.08 7.56 -6.26
N LYS A 89 -1.90 7.46 -5.21
CA LYS A 89 -1.64 8.14 -3.94
C LYS A 89 -2.13 7.31 -2.77
N ILE A 90 -1.38 7.35 -1.68
CA ILE A 90 -1.68 6.66 -0.43
C ILE A 90 -1.59 7.64 0.75
N GLN A 91 -2.40 7.41 1.76
CA GLN A 91 -2.39 8.15 3.01
C GLN A 91 -2.72 7.23 4.17
N ILE A 92 -1.87 7.21 5.20
CA ILE A 92 -2.19 6.53 6.46
C ILE A 92 -3.29 7.33 7.16
N LEU A 93 -4.39 6.66 7.52
CA LEU A 93 -5.45 7.28 8.26
C LEU A 93 -5.01 7.55 9.71
N PRO A 94 -5.36 8.72 10.29
CA PRO A 94 -5.11 8.99 11.70
C PRO A 94 -5.72 7.92 12.59
N THR A 95 -4.95 7.43 13.57
CA THR A 95 -5.44 6.47 14.55
C THR A 95 -6.39 7.18 15.51
N THR A 96 -7.70 6.92 15.36
CA THR A 96 -8.72 7.39 16.31
C THR A 96 -9.16 6.33 17.31
N ASN A 97 -8.84 5.06 17.04
CA ASN A 97 -9.22 3.96 17.92
C ASN A 97 -8.15 3.70 18.97
N THR A 98 -8.43 4.08 20.22
CA THR A 98 -7.54 3.85 21.37
C THR A 98 -7.58 2.40 21.87
N MET A 99 -8.54 1.60 21.43
CA MET A 99 -8.74 0.22 21.91
C MET A 99 -7.78 -0.77 21.26
N ASP A 100 -7.38 -0.53 20.01
CA ASP A 100 -6.39 -1.35 19.30
C ASP A 100 -5.35 -0.45 18.63
N PRO A 101 -4.28 -0.10 19.37
CA PRO A 101 -3.24 0.81 18.87
C PRO A 101 -2.40 0.20 17.75
N GLN A 102 -2.51 -1.11 17.49
CA GLN A 102 -1.82 -1.77 16.38
C GLN A 102 -2.67 -1.80 15.12
N LYS A 103 -3.95 -1.45 15.19
CA LYS A 103 -4.82 -1.46 14.02
C LYS A 103 -4.74 -0.14 13.27
N HIS A 104 -4.15 -0.20 12.10
CA HIS A 104 -4.02 0.96 11.22
C HIS A 104 -4.67 0.68 9.87
N TYR A 105 -5.05 1.76 9.20
CA TYR A 105 -5.67 1.72 7.89
C TYR A 105 -4.98 2.72 6.97
N LEU A 106 -4.97 2.39 5.70
CA LEU A 106 -4.44 3.22 4.64
C LEU A 106 -5.58 3.52 3.67
N ALA A 107 -5.82 4.81 3.42
CA ALA A 107 -6.61 5.24 2.29
C ALA A 107 -5.73 5.33 1.05
N TYR A 108 -6.30 5.03 -0.10
CA TYR A 108 -5.60 5.18 -1.38
C TYR A 108 -6.54 5.64 -2.47
N VAL A 109 -5.95 6.15 -3.53
CA VAL A 109 -6.62 6.35 -4.81
C VAL A 109 -5.83 5.67 -5.91
N THR A 110 -6.57 5.10 -6.85
CA THR A 110 -6.05 4.65 -8.14
C THR A 110 -6.44 5.69 -9.20
N LYS A 111 -6.38 5.33 -10.48
CA LYS A 111 -6.80 6.23 -11.56
C LYS A 111 -8.19 6.81 -11.34
N ASP A 112 -9.17 5.99 -10.96
CA ASP A 112 -10.60 6.33 -10.93
C ASP A 112 -11.33 5.93 -9.63
N LYS A 113 -10.62 5.27 -8.70
CA LYS A 113 -11.21 4.72 -7.48
C LYS A 113 -10.57 5.29 -6.24
N VAL A 114 -11.35 5.33 -5.17
CA VAL A 114 -10.91 5.53 -3.80
C VAL A 114 -11.08 4.23 -3.04
N GLY A 115 -10.13 3.92 -2.15
CA GLY A 115 -10.18 2.68 -1.40
C GLY A 115 -9.51 2.76 -0.04
N LEU A 116 -9.72 1.68 0.72
CA LEU A 116 -9.15 1.45 2.04
C LEU A 116 -8.40 0.14 2.04
N GLN A 117 -7.32 0.08 2.83
CA GLN A 117 -6.47 -1.07 3.04
C GLN A 117 -6.20 -1.23 4.53
N ILE A 118 -6.43 -2.42 5.09
CA ILE A 118 -6.02 -2.77 6.45
C ILE A 118 -4.50 -2.96 6.48
N LEU A 119 -3.87 -2.42 7.53
CA LEU A 119 -2.46 -2.62 7.85
C LEU A 119 -2.31 -3.60 9.03
N PRO A 120 -1.20 -4.37 9.10
CA PRO A 120 -0.05 -4.33 8.20
C PRO A 120 -0.35 -4.90 6.81
N VAL A 121 0.36 -4.41 5.78
CA VAL A 121 0.26 -4.98 4.44
C VAL A 121 0.77 -6.42 4.43
N ASP A 122 -0.04 -7.34 3.90
CA ASP A 122 0.26 -8.77 3.78
C ASP A 122 -0.12 -9.37 2.42
N GLY A 123 -0.72 -8.57 1.52
CA GLY A 123 -1.17 -9.00 0.20
C GLY A 123 -2.52 -9.72 0.19
N ASN A 124 -3.22 -9.80 1.33
CA ASN A 124 -4.55 -10.39 1.39
C ASN A 124 -5.56 -9.49 0.63
N PRO A 125 -6.23 -10.00 -0.43
CA PRO A 125 -7.15 -9.20 -1.24
C PRO A 125 -8.41 -8.76 -0.47
N HIS A 126 -8.82 -9.51 0.57
CA HIS A 126 -9.99 -9.19 1.39
C HIS A 126 -9.73 -8.10 2.43
N LYS A 127 -8.46 -7.69 2.62
CA LYS A 127 -8.08 -6.55 3.45
C LYS A 127 -8.14 -5.22 2.72
N SER A 128 -8.65 -5.23 1.49
CA SER A 128 -8.85 -4.03 0.69
C SER A 128 -10.28 -3.92 0.19
N ALA A 129 -10.72 -2.68 -0.02
CA ALA A 129 -11.93 -2.39 -0.78
C ALA A 129 -11.75 -1.07 -1.52
N ALA A 130 -12.38 -0.95 -2.69
CA ALA A 130 -12.37 0.27 -3.48
C ALA A 130 -13.72 0.53 -4.15
N PHE A 131 -14.03 1.81 -4.35
CA PHE A 131 -15.22 2.29 -5.01
C PHE A 131 -14.84 3.31 -6.09
N ILE A 132 -15.60 3.35 -7.18
CA ILE A 132 -15.42 4.37 -8.22
C ILE A 132 -15.77 5.73 -7.61
N CYS A 133 -14.83 6.67 -7.69
CA CYS A 133 -15.04 8.04 -7.25
C CYS A 133 -15.11 8.98 -8.45
N HIS A 134 -14.06 9.05 -9.27
CA HIS A 134 -13.97 9.98 -10.41
C HIS A 134 -13.63 9.21 -11.69
N PRO A 135 -14.62 8.88 -12.55
CA PRO A 135 -14.40 8.09 -13.77
C PRO A 135 -13.35 8.68 -14.72
N ASP A 136 -13.26 10.01 -14.77
CA ASP A 136 -12.33 10.74 -15.64
C ASP A 136 -10.95 10.99 -15.00
N GLY A 137 -10.73 10.49 -13.79
CA GLY A 137 -9.44 10.55 -13.12
C GLY A 137 -9.49 11.28 -11.78
N VAL A 138 -8.80 10.73 -10.78
CA VAL A 138 -8.57 11.36 -9.49
C VAL A 138 -7.33 12.25 -9.55
N SER A 139 -7.44 13.49 -9.07
CA SER A 139 -6.31 14.42 -8.95
C SER A 139 -5.65 14.34 -7.59
N ASP A 140 -6.45 14.21 -6.53
CA ASP A 140 -5.94 14.24 -5.17
C ASP A 140 -6.83 13.51 -4.15
N LEU A 141 -6.21 13.18 -3.00
CA LEU A 141 -6.76 12.50 -1.84
C LEU A 141 -6.32 13.22 -0.56
N ALA A 142 -7.28 13.49 0.33
CA ALA A 142 -7.02 13.96 1.70
C ALA A 142 -7.99 13.33 2.70
N SER A 143 -7.52 13.03 3.91
CA SER A 143 -8.37 12.59 5.03
C SER A 143 -8.71 13.75 5.97
N SER A 144 -9.84 13.65 6.66
CA SER A 144 -10.11 14.48 7.84
C SER A 144 -9.11 14.19 8.96
N TYR A 145 -8.97 15.13 9.89
CA TYR A 145 -8.07 15.00 11.05
C TYR A 145 -8.36 13.77 11.92
N ASP A 146 -9.63 13.38 12.00
CA ASP A 146 -10.11 12.22 12.74
C ASP A 146 -10.24 10.96 11.87
N GLY A 147 -9.80 11.00 10.61
CA GLY A 147 -9.87 9.85 9.69
C GLY A 147 -11.28 9.33 9.39
N ARG A 148 -12.35 10.00 9.85
CA ARG A 148 -13.75 9.59 9.62
C ARG A 148 -14.20 9.88 8.20
N TYR A 149 -13.59 10.87 7.56
CA TYR A 149 -13.93 11.27 6.21
C TYR A 149 -12.71 11.28 5.32
N ILE A 150 -12.94 10.91 4.06
CA ILE A 150 -11.98 11.04 2.97
C ILE A 150 -12.57 11.99 1.94
N PHE A 151 -11.72 12.83 1.38
CA PHE A 151 -12.04 13.75 0.31
C PHE A 151 -11.21 13.39 -0.91
N THR A 152 -11.88 13.26 -2.06
CA THR A 152 -11.24 13.07 -3.36
C THR A 152 -11.58 14.23 -4.26
N ALA A 153 -10.60 14.70 -5.03
CA ALA A 153 -10.82 15.68 -6.08
C ALA A 153 -10.65 15.01 -7.44
N GLY A 154 -11.56 15.29 -8.37
CA GLY A 154 -11.47 14.82 -9.75
C GLY A 154 -10.64 15.76 -10.62
N ARG A 155 -9.98 15.21 -11.64
CA ARG A 155 -9.20 15.99 -12.60
C ARG A 155 -10.11 16.78 -13.53
N ASN A 156 -10.88 16.06 -14.35
CA ASN A 156 -11.63 16.66 -15.46
C ASN A 156 -13.10 16.92 -15.12
N ASP A 157 -13.64 16.23 -14.12
CA ASP A 157 -15.03 16.42 -13.70
C ASP A 157 -15.23 17.67 -12.81
N CYS A 158 -14.13 18.28 -12.35
CA CYS A 158 -14.11 19.46 -11.48
C CYS A 158 -14.94 19.30 -10.19
N THR A 159 -15.08 18.08 -9.69
CA THR A 159 -15.84 17.78 -8.47
C THR A 159 -14.93 17.40 -7.29
N VAL A 160 -15.45 17.59 -6.07
CA VAL A 160 -14.89 17.04 -4.84
C VAL A 160 -15.93 16.14 -4.22
N MET A 161 -15.56 14.89 -3.94
CA MET A 161 -16.44 13.92 -3.26
C MET A 161 -15.98 13.71 -1.82
N LYS A 162 -16.95 13.58 -0.92
CA LYS A 162 -16.74 13.25 0.50
C LYS A 162 -17.23 11.83 0.76
N TRP A 163 -16.38 11.03 1.37
CA TRP A 163 -16.60 9.62 1.69
C TRP A 163 -16.59 9.44 3.20
N GLU A 164 -17.55 8.68 3.73
CA GLU A 164 -17.53 8.25 5.13
C GLU A 164 -16.76 6.93 5.25
N VAL A 165 -15.82 6.88 6.18
CA VAL A 165 -14.95 5.72 6.39
C VAL A 165 -15.65 4.71 7.28
N ASN A 166 -15.98 3.54 6.71
CA ASN A 166 -16.57 2.42 7.46
C ASN A 166 -15.56 1.28 7.64
N LEU A 167 -14.82 1.34 8.75
CA LEU A 167 -13.79 0.35 9.08
C LEU A 167 -14.40 -1.02 9.43
N ASN A 168 -15.57 -1.03 10.10
CA ASN A 168 -16.24 -2.26 10.51
C ASN A 168 -16.64 -3.12 9.30
N ALA A 169 -17.09 -2.49 8.22
CA ALA A 169 -17.43 -3.19 6.99
C ALA A 169 -16.19 -3.84 6.33
N LEU A 170 -15.07 -3.12 6.32
CA LEU A 170 -13.80 -3.64 5.80
C LEU A 170 -13.26 -4.78 6.65
N ASP A 171 -13.34 -4.65 7.97
CA ASP A 171 -12.96 -5.70 8.91
C ASP A 171 -13.80 -6.96 8.74
N ALA A 172 -15.12 -6.80 8.61
CA ALA A 172 -16.02 -7.91 8.35
C ALA A 172 -15.68 -8.60 7.02
N ALA A 173 -15.39 -7.84 5.96
CA ALA A 173 -14.95 -8.39 4.68
C ALA A 173 -13.64 -9.18 4.80
N ALA A 174 -12.67 -8.65 5.56
CA ALA A 174 -11.41 -9.34 5.82
C ALA A 174 -11.61 -10.65 6.59
N SER A 175 -12.46 -10.65 7.62
CA SER A 175 -12.80 -11.87 8.38
C SER A 175 -13.55 -12.91 7.55
N LEU A 176 -14.47 -12.48 6.69
CA LEU A 176 -15.20 -13.38 5.77
C LEU A 176 -14.31 -13.96 4.66
N GLY A 177 -13.17 -13.32 4.38
CA GLY A 177 -12.17 -13.81 3.43
C GLY A 177 -11.43 -15.08 3.88
N GLY A 178 -11.60 -15.48 5.15
CA GLY A 178 -10.96 -16.66 5.73
C GLY A 178 -9.58 -16.38 6.33
N GLU A 179 -8.98 -17.42 6.90
CA GLU A 179 -7.70 -17.36 7.60
C GLU A 179 -6.59 -18.08 6.81
N ASP A 180 -5.35 -17.85 7.22
CA ASP A 180 -4.14 -18.45 6.63
C ASP A 180 -4.05 -18.27 5.11
N LEU A 181 -4.04 -19.39 4.37
CA LEU A 181 -3.89 -19.42 2.92
C LEU A 181 -5.21 -19.25 2.16
N ILE A 182 -6.36 -19.36 2.85
CA ILE A 182 -7.69 -19.31 2.24
C ILE A 182 -7.90 -18.04 1.40
N PRO A 183 -7.54 -16.83 1.88
CA PRO A 183 -7.70 -15.59 1.11
C PRO A 183 -6.94 -15.56 -0.22
N PHE A 184 -5.88 -16.37 -0.35
CA PHE A 184 -4.95 -16.31 -1.46
C PHE A 184 -5.27 -17.32 -2.57
N TYR A 185 -6.06 -18.35 -2.28
CA TYR A 185 -6.40 -19.35 -3.30
C TYR A 185 -7.09 -18.74 -4.51
N ASN A 186 -7.96 -17.75 -4.30
CA ASN A 186 -8.68 -17.07 -5.38
C ASN A 186 -7.77 -16.19 -6.27
N LEU A 187 -6.50 -16.00 -5.89
CA LEU A 187 -5.50 -15.34 -6.73
C LEU A 187 -4.85 -16.30 -7.74
N LEU A 188 -5.04 -17.61 -7.56
CA LEU A 188 -4.59 -18.63 -8.49
C LEU A 188 -5.64 -18.88 -9.56
N ASP A 189 -5.19 -19.16 -10.78
CA ASP A 189 -6.09 -19.54 -11.87
C ASP A 189 -6.81 -20.85 -11.51
N GLY A 190 -8.15 -20.80 -11.49
CA GLY A 190 -9.01 -21.91 -11.08
C GLY A 190 -9.14 -22.09 -9.55
N GLY A 191 -8.48 -21.26 -8.74
CA GLY A 191 -8.60 -21.29 -7.30
C GLY A 191 -7.96 -22.53 -6.66
N ARG A 192 -8.42 -22.88 -5.46
CA ARG A 192 -7.96 -24.06 -4.71
C ARG A 192 -8.19 -25.37 -5.48
N GLU A 193 -9.29 -25.45 -6.23
CA GLU A 193 -9.68 -26.64 -6.99
C GLU A 193 -9.12 -26.63 -8.44
N GLY A 194 -8.32 -25.63 -8.78
CA GLY A 194 -7.77 -25.43 -10.11
C GLY A 194 -6.64 -26.41 -10.45
N GLU A 195 -6.43 -26.65 -11.76
CA GLU A 195 -5.33 -27.49 -12.25
C GLU A 195 -3.97 -27.02 -11.74
N PHE A 196 -3.72 -25.71 -11.78
CA PHE A 196 -2.46 -25.12 -11.33
C PHE A 196 -2.16 -25.41 -9.85
N PHE A 197 -3.18 -25.38 -8.98
CA PHE A 197 -2.99 -25.69 -7.56
C PHE A 197 -2.61 -27.15 -7.36
N ARG A 198 -3.28 -28.08 -8.06
CA ARG A 198 -2.96 -29.52 -8.00
C ARG A 198 -1.55 -29.82 -8.49
N GLU A 199 -1.11 -29.17 -9.57
CA GLU A 199 0.26 -29.31 -10.05
C GLU A 199 1.28 -28.85 -9.01
N LEU A 200 1.05 -27.71 -8.35
CA LEU A 200 1.94 -27.24 -7.27
C LEU A 200 2.02 -28.22 -6.11
N GLU A 201 0.90 -28.82 -5.74
CA GLU A 201 0.83 -29.84 -4.70
C GLU A 201 1.64 -31.09 -5.09
N ASP A 202 1.44 -31.61 -6.30
CA ASP A 202 2.20 -32.75 -6.84
C ASP A 202 3.70 -32.47 -6.90
N TYR A 203 4.10 -31.28 -7.36
CA TYR A 203 5.50 -30.85 -7.40
C TYR A 203 6.12 -30.77 -6.01
N PHE A 204 5.38 -30.27 -5.02
CA PHE A 204 5.84 -30.18 -3.64
C PHE A 204 6.12 -31.58 -3.07
N TYR A 205 5.21 -32.54 -3.26
CA TYR A 205 5.41 -33.93 -2.85
C TYR A 205 6.57 -34.59 -3.59
N TYR A 206 6.69 -34.39 -4.91
CA TYR A 206 7.81 -34.90 -5.68
C TYR A 206 9.17 -34.38 -5.17
N ALA A 207 9.24 -33.09 -4.83
CA ALA A 207 10.46 -32.48 -4.30
C ALA A 207 10.85 -33.02 -2.91
N GLN A 208 9.88 -33.47 -2.10
CA GLN A 208 10.15 -34.13 -0.82
C GLN A 208 10.72 -35.53 -1.03
N LEU A 209 10.09 -36.34 -1.88
CA LEU A 209 10.53 -37.71 -2.17
C LEU A 209 11.94 -37.78 -2.78
N ARG A 210 12.37 -36.75 -3.52
CA ARG A 210 13.72 -36.69 -4.12
C ARG A 210 14.83 -36.36 -3.12
N ARG A 211 14.49 -35.93 -1.90
CA ARG A 211 15.44 -35.63 -0.82
C ARG A 211 15.68 -36.82 0.10
N ASP A 212 14.88 -37.88 -0.03
CA ASP A 212 15.07 -39.18 0.62
C ASP A 212 15.84 -40.15 -0.29
#